data_AF-A0A2A6B7H0-F1
#
_entry.id   AF-A0A2A6B7H0-F1
#
_cell.length_a   1.000
_cell.length_b   1.000
_cell.length_c   1.000
_cell.angle_alpha   90.00
_cell.angle_beta   90.00
_cell.angle_gamma   90.00
#
_symmetry.space_group_name_H-M   'P 1'
#
loop_
_entity.id
_entity.type
_entity.pdbx_description
1 polymer ?
#
loop_
_entity_poly.entity_id
_entity_poly.type
_entity_poly.pdbx_seq_one_letter_code
_entity_poly.pdbx_strand_id
1 'polypeptide(L)'
;MRRYRRGAMSAQFDPNDGKYFHLFCCSSHVTKAARYIAYLSLCSLFARSVVLISDKQWSSAIGWNALFEFLCTISLIYAVSDEVAILALPYLIHQAYCFGTLAVDLAEMSRNWDRQYYFSKFPSSFYATYNLLKMFKLFETRNIEQTEKVLAILTRLSRLVVAIYFFKVILNFFLFLKRRYEANRKYARYSMRAREERKSVMSASPASASTIV
;
A
#
# COMPACT_ATOMS: atom_id res chain seq x y z
N MET A 1 -5.21 48.89 26.51
CA MET A 1 -6.11 47.72 26.67
C MET A 1 -6.81 47.41 25.36
N ARG A 2 -6.34 46.39 24.61
CA ARG A 2 -6.96 45.96 23.34
C ARG A 2 -8.02 44.90 23.65
N ARG A 3 -9.29 45.23 23.41
CA ARG A 3 -10.41 44.29 23.48
C ARG A 3 -10.22 43.22 22.39
N TYR A 4 -9.81 42.02 22.78
CA TYR A 4 -9.89 40.84 21.92
C TYR A 4 -11.35 40.62 21.56
N ARG A 5 -11.71 40.91 20.29
CA ARG A 5 -13.02 40.61 19.70
C ARG A 5 -13.25 39.10 19.84
N ARG A 6 -14.11 38.69 20.77
CA ARG A 6 -14.75 37.36 20.83
C ARG A 6 -15.78 37.24 19.71
N GLY A 7 -15.30 37.36 18.47
CA GLY A 7 -16.08 37.28 17.25
C GLY A 7 -15.35 36.44 16.19
N ALA A 8 -14.44 35.56 16.61
CA ALA A 8 -14.01 34.45 15.78
C ALA A 8 -15.18 33.45 15.73
N MET A 9 -16.23 33.85 15.00
CA MET A 9 -17.20 32.95 14.42
C MET A 9 -16.43 31.78 13.86
N SER A 10 -16.94 30.57 14.15
CA SER A 10 -16.63 29.34 13.46
C SER A 10 -16.15 29.66 12.05
N ALA A 11 -14.84 29.54 11.79
CA ALA A 11 -14.40 29.26 10.45
C ALA A 11 -15.00 27.89 10.15
N GLN A 12 -16.25 27.93 9.65
CA GLN A 12 -17.01 26.80 9.20
C GLN A 12 -16.04 26.10 8.26
N PHE A 13 -15.67 24.86 8.62
CA PHE A 13 -14.69 24.11 7.86
C PHE A 13 -15.20 24.04 6.43
N ASP A 14 -14.64 24.87 5.56
CA ASP A 14 -14.92 24.85 4.15
C ASP A 14 -13.95 23.82 3.55
N PRO A 15 -14.44 22.64 3.15
CA PRO A 15 -13.59 21.63 2.54
C PRO A 15 -12.93 22.13 1.24
N ASN A 16 -13.43 23.24 0.66
CA ASN A 16 -12.86 23.90 -0.51
C ASN A 16 -11.88 25.04 -0.17
N ASP A 17 -11.62 25.33 1.10
CA ASP A 17 -10.63 26.33 1.50
C ASP A 17 -9.24 25.93 0.94
N GLY A 18 -8.58 26.86 0.25
CA GLY A 18 -7.30 26.65 -0.45
C GLY A 18 -6.21 26.04 0.45
N LYS A 19 -6.28 26.27 1.77
CA LYS A 19 -5.35 25.64 2.74
C LYS A 19 -5.52 24.12 2.86
N TYR A 20 -6.68 23.57 2.50
CA TYR A 20 -6.96 22.13 2.48
C TYR A 20 -6.83 21.52 1.08
N PHE A 21 -6.88 22.31 0.01
CA PHE A 21 -6.72 21.84 -1.36
C PHE A 21 -5.37 21.15 -1.62
N HIS A 22 -4.29 21.61 -0.99
CA HIS A 22 -2.98 20.94 -1.06
C HIS A 22 -2.97 19.55 -0.41
N LEU A 23 -3.80 19.30 0.61
CA LEU A 23 -3.95 17.98 1.23
C LEU A 23 -4.73 17.01 0.33
N PHE A 24 -5.67 17.50 -0.47
CA PHE A 24 -6.44 16.69 -1.43
C PHE A 24 -5.65 16.29 -2.68
N CYS A 25 -4.77 17.16 -3.19
CA CYS A 25 -3.83 16.76 -4.25
C CYS A 25 -2.97 15.57 -3.79
N CYS A 26 -2.35 15.67 -2.61
CA CYS A 26 -1.58 14.57 -2.01
C CYS A 26 -2.44 13.30 -1.81
N SER A 27 -3.68 13.43 -1.37
CA SER A 27 -4.61 12.30 -1.21
C SER A 27 -4.87 11.57 -2.55
N SER A 28 -5.16 12.31 -3.61
CA SER A 28 -5.44 11.72 -4.92
C SER A 28 -4.22 10.96 -5.48
N HIS A 29 -3.00 11.46 -5.23
CA HIS A 29 -1.76 10.80 -5.64
C HIS A 29 -1.50 9.51 -4.85
N VAL A 30 -1.69 9.53 -3.53
CA VAL A 30 -1.48 8.34 -2.68
C VAL A 30 -2.47 7.23 -3.03
N THR A 31 -3.75 7.55 -3.22
CA THR A 31 -4.76 6.57 -3.61
C THR A 31 -4.49 6.02 -5.01
N LYS A 32 -4.16 6.88 -5.99
CA LYS A 32 -3.80 6.41 -7.35
C LYS A 32 -2.58 5.49 -7.34
N ALA A 33 -1.53 5.86 -6.60
CA ALA A 33 -0.34 5.03 -6.47
C ALA A 33 -0.66 3.66 -5.86
N ALA A 34 -1.49 3.61 -4.82
CA ALA A 34 -1.94 2.36 -4.22
C ALA A 34 -2.74 1.48 -5.21
N ARG A 35 -3.59 2.08 -6.06
CA ARG A 35 -4.33 1.36 -7.13
C ARG A 35 -3.37 0.75 -8.14
N TYR A 36 -2.40 1.52 -8.62
CA TYR A 36 -1.40 1.01 -9.57
C TYR A 36 -0.60 -0.14 -8.97
N ILE A 37 -0.19 -0.04 -7.69
CA ILE A 37 0.49 -1.14 -7.00
C ILE A 37 -0.40 -2.38 -6.94
N ALA A 38 -1.67 -2.23 -6.57
CA ALA A 38 -2.58 -3.36 -6.48
C ALA A 38 -2.73 -4.08 -7.84
N TYR A 39 -2.88 -3.33 -8.94
CA TYR A 39 -2.96 -3.90 -10.29
C TYR A 39 -1.64 -4.52 -10.76
N LEU A 40 -0.50 -3.87 -10.48
CA LEU A 40 0.81 -4.41 -10.82
C LEU A 40 1.12 -5.69 -10.04
N SER A 41 0.75 -5.77 -8.76
CA SER A 41 0.87 -6.99 -7.97
C SER A 41 0.03 -8.13 -8.54
N LEU A 42 -1.21 -7.83 -8.97
CA LEU A 42 -2.07 -8.82 -9.60
C LEU A 42 -1.49 -9.32 -10.94
N CYS A 43 -1.04 -8.40 -11.80
CA CYS A 43 -0.39 -8.76 -13.07
C CYS A 43 0.88 -9.58 -12.84
N SER A 44 1.70 -9.18 -11.86
CA SER A 44 2.91 -9.89 -11.45
C SER A 44 2.60 -11.30 -10.98
N LEU A 45 1.54 -11.48 -10.18
CA LEU A 45 1.10 -12.80 -9.72
C LEU A 45 0.68 -13.69 -10.90
N PHE A 46 -0.10 -13.17 -11.85
CA PHE A 46 -0.48 -13.91 -13.06
C PHE A 46 0.74 -14.32 -13.89
N ALA A 47 1.63 -13.38 -14.18
CA ALA A 47 2.85 -13.66 -14.95
C ALA A 47 3.72 -14.73 -14.26
N ARG A 48 3.89 -14.62 -12.93
CA ARG A 48 4.64 -15.59 -12.14
C ARG A 48 3.99 -16.98 -12.16
N SER A 49 2.68 -17.07 -12.04
CA SER A 49 1.95 -18.34 -12.09
C SER A 49 2.08 -19.02 -13.45
N VAL A 50 1.99 -18.26 -14.55
CA VAL A 50 2.19 -18.79 -15.92
C VAL A 50 3.58 -19.40 -16.08
N VAL A 51 4.61 -18.68 -15.65
CA VAL A 51 6.00 -19.17 -15.70
C VAL A 51 6.17 -20.46 -14.88
N LEU A 52 5.67 -20.48 -13.64
CA LEU A 52 5.81 -21.65 -12.75
C LEU A 52 5.09 -22.90 -13.28
N ILE A 53 3.93 -22.72 -13.91
CA ILE A 53 3.17 -23.80 -14.56
C ILE A 53 3.92 -24.29 -15.80
N SER A 54 4.41 -23.36 -16.64
CA SER A 54 5.17 -23.68 -17.85
C SER A 54 6.43 -24.50 -17.56
N ASP A 55 7.15 -24.13 -16.49
CA ASP A 55 8.39 -24.81 -16.09
C ASP A 55 8.14 -26.12 -15.32
N LYS A 56 6.88 -26.55 -15.17
CA LYS A 56 6.47 -27.73 -14.36
C LYS A 56 6.97 -27.67 -12.92
N GLN A 57 7.16 -26.47 -12.37
CA GLN A 57 7.61 -26.25 -11.00
C GLN A 57 6.44 -26.00 -10.03
N TRP A 58 5.21 -26.17 -10.50
CA TRP A 58 4.03 -26.00 -9.67
C TRP A 58 3.96 -27.10 -8.59
N SER A 59 4.09 -26.70 -7.33
CA SER A 59 3.89 -27.58 -6.18
C SER A 59 2.69 -27.10 -5.36
N SER A 60 2.13 -27.98 -4.52
CA SER A 60 1.02 -27.63 -3.64
C SER A 60 1.35 -26.43 -2.74
N ALA A 61 2.55 -26.40 -2.16
CA ALA A 61 3.01 -25.28 -1.32
C ALA A 61 3.07 -23.95 -2.09
N ILE A 62 3.57 -23.98 -3.33
CA ILE A 62 3.59 -22.80 -4.22
C ILE A 62 2.17 -22.34 -4.55
N GLY A 63 1.27 -23.29 -4.82
CA GLY A 63 -0.13 -22.99 -5.11
C GLY A 63 -0.86 -22.32 -3.94
N TRP A 64 -0.67 -22.82 -2.71
CA TRP A 64 -1.23 -22.19 -1.52
C TRP A 64 -0.70 -20.78 -1.28
N ASN A 65 0.60 -20.58 -1.47
CA ASN A 65 1.20 -19.25 -1.35
C ASN A 65 0.65 -18.29 -2.42
N ALA A 66 0.51 -18.74 -3.67
CA ALA A 66 -0.07 -17.95 -4.75
C ALA A 66 -1.54 -17.59 -4.49
N LEU A 67 -2.33 -18.53 -3.95
CA LEU A 67 -3.71 -18.27 -3.56
C LEU A 67 -3.80 -17.23 -2.43
N PHE A 68 -2.95 -17.34 -1.41
CA PHE A 68 -2.93 -16.37 -0.32
C PHE A 68 -2.53 -14.97 -0.81
N GLU A 69 -1.53 -14.88 -1.70
CA GLU A 69 -1.13 -13.63 -2.34
C GLU A 69 -2.25 -13.04 -3.21
N PHE A 70 -3.00 -13.88 -3.92
CA PHE A 70 -4.19 -13.46 -4.68
C PHE A 70 -5.24 -12.84 -3.76
N LEU A 71 -5.61 -13.53 -2.68
CA LEU A 71 -6.61 -13.05 -1.72
C LEU A 71 -6.18 -11.74 -1.06
N CYS A 72 -4.89 -11.60 -0.70
CA CYS A 72 -4.35 -10.36 -0.18
C CYS A 72 -4.43 -9.22 -1.21
N THR A 73 -4.17 -9.52 -2.48
CA THR A 73 -4.20 -8.53 -3.57
C THR A 73 -5.63 -8.08 -3.87
N ILE A 74 -6.60 -9.00 -3.92
CA ILE A 74 -8.03 -8.65 -4.06
C ILE A 74 -8.50 -7.81 -2.87
N SER A 75 -8.11 -8.18 -1.65
CA SER A 75 -8.41 -7.38 -0.45
C SER A 75 -7.84 -5.97 -0.55
N LEU A 76 -6.62 -5.82 -1.08
CA LEU A 76 -6.01 -4.50 -1.32
C LEU A 76 -6.77 -3.71 -2.39
N ILE A 77 -7.15 -4.32 -3.51
CA ILE A 77 -7.94 -3.65 -4.56
C ILE A 77 -9.24 -3.11 -3.98
N TYR A 78 -9.93 -3.92 -3.19
CA TYR A 78 -11.15 -3.52 -2.51
C TYR A 78 -10.89 -2.40 -1.48
N ALA A 79 -9.84 -2.52 -0.65
CA ALA A 79 -9.44 -1.50 0.30
C ALA A 79 -9.16 -0.14 -0.34
N VAL A 80 -8.59 -0.12 -1.55
CA VAL A 80 -8.28 1.12 -2.28
C VAL A 80 -9.47 1.67 -3.06
N SER A 81 -10.44 0.82 -3.41
CA SER A 81 -11.67 1.22 -4.10
C SER A 81 -12.66 1.85 -3.11
N ASP A 82 -12.90 1.18 -1.99
CA ASP A 82 -13.87 1.60 -0.97
C ASP A 82 -13.22 2.39 0.18
N GLU A 83 -11.91 2.66 0.08
CA GLU A 83 -11.14 3.41 1.07
C GLU A 83 -11.21 2.80 2.50
N VAL A 84 -11.28 1.46 2.59
CA VAL A 84 -11.41 0.71 3.84
C VAL A 84 -10.04 0.27 4.36
N ALA A 85 -9.51 0.99 5.35
CA ALA A 85 -8.14 0.81 5.85
C ALA A 85 -7.84 -0.62 6.34
N ILE A 86 -8.78 -1.23 7.06
CA ILE A 86 -8.57 -2.55 7.68
C ILE A 86 -8.32 -3.66 6.66
N LEU A 87 -8.84 -3.51 5.44
CA LEU A 87 -8.70 -4.48 4.37
C LEU A 87 -7.33 -4.41 3.66
N ALA A 88 -6.54 -3.36 3.90
CA ALA A 88 -5.15 -3.29 3.44
C ALA A 88 -4.18 -4.07 4.36
N LEU A 89 -4.60 -4.42 5.58
CA LEU A 89 -3.74 -5.06 6.57
C LEU A 89 -3.25 -6.46 6.17
N PRO A 90 -4.09 -7.37 5.60
CA PRO A 90 -3.62 -8.68 5.14
C PRO A 90 -2.49 -8.58 4.13
N TYR A 91 -2.58 -7.63 3.19
CA TYR A 91 -1.53 -7.37 2.21
C TYR A 91 -0.24 -6.87 2.86
N LEU A 92 -0.32 -5.95 3.83
CA LEU A 92 0.86 -5.49 4.57
C LEU A 92 1.56 -6.60 5.34
N ILE A 93 0.79 -7.49 5.98
CA ILE A 93 1.32 -8.66 6.69
C ILE A 93 2.00 -9.62 5.72
N HIS A 94 1.35 -9.91 4.58
CA HIS A 94 1.92 -10.75 3.53
C HIS A 94 3.23 -10.15 2.99
N GLN A 95 3.27 -8.84 2.71
CA GLN A 95 4.50 -8.18 2.27
C GLN A 95 5.60 -8.27 3.33
N ALA A 96 5.29 -8.05 4.61
CA ALA A 96 6.24 -8.23 5.71
C ALA A 96 6.82 -9.66 5.76
N TYR A 97 5.98 -10.67 5.56
CA TYR A 97 6.40 -12.06 5.43
C TYR A 97 7.34 -12.26 4.23
N CYS A 98 6.97 -11.75 3.04
CA CYS A 98 7.82 -11.82 1.85
C CYS A 98 9.18 -11.17 2.07
N PHE A 99 9.27 -10.03 2.76
CA PHE A 99 10.56 -9.43 3.14
C PHE A 99 11.38 -10.34 4.02
N GLY A 100 10.77 -10.92 5.05
CA GLY A 100 11.45 -11.84 5.95
C GLY A 100 12.08 -12.99 5.18
N THR A 101 11.30 -13.61 4.28
CA THR A 101 11.80 -14.71 3.43
C THR A 101 12.94 -14.26 2.52
N LEU A 102 12.81 -13.11 1.85
CA LEU A 102 13.84 -12.59 0.95
C LEU A 102 15.13 -12.19 1.69
N ALA A 103 15.01 -11.66 2.91
CA ALA A 103 16.15 -11.32 3.75
C ALA A 103 16.90 -12.57 4.22
N VAL A 104 16.16 -13.63 4.59
CA VAL A 104 16.75 -14.94 4.94
C VAL A 104 17.47 -15.52 3.72
N ASP A 105 16.85 -15.51 2.54
CA ASP A 105 17.46 -15.99 1.30
C ASP A 105 18.75 -15.24 0.96
N LEU A 106 18.75 -13.90 1.09
CA LEU A 106 19.94 -13.08 0.86
C LEU A 106 21.05 -13.38 1.88
N ALA A 107 20.69 -13.56 3.15
CA ALA A 107 21.65 -13.91 4.20
C ALA A 107 22.25 -15.29 3.98
N GLU A 108 21.44 -16.27 3.58
CA GLU A 108 21.89 -17.64 3.31
C GLU A 108 22.79 -17.70 2.05
N MET A 109 22.45 -16.92 1.02
CA MET A 109 23.29 -16.76 -0.17
C MET A 109 24.63 -16.09 0.17
N SER A 110 24.63 -15.07 1.03
CA SER A 110 25.85 -14.40 1.47
C SER A 110 26.78 -15.34 2.26
N ARG A 111 26.24 -16.29 3.02
CA ARG A 111 27.05 -17.28 3.77
C ARG A 111 27.61 -18.39 2.89
N ASN A 112 26.90 -18.74 1.82
CA ASN A 112 27.23 -19.87 0.96
C ASN A 112 27.80 -19.45 -0.40
N TRP A 113 28.34 -18.24 -0.49
CA TRP A 113 28.79 -17.61 -1.72
C TRP A 113 29.75 -18.49 -2.55
N ASP A 114 30.63 -19.24 -1.88
CA ASP A 114 31.64 -20.07 -2.53
C ASP A 114 31.14 -21.47 -2.97
N ARG A 115 29.92 -21.88 -2.58
CA ARG A 115 29.39 -23.21 -2.92
C ARG A 115 28.61 -23.17 -4.25
N GLN A 116 29.12 -23.87 -5.27
CA GLN A 116 28.47 -24.08 -6.57
C GLN A 116 27.03 -24.63 -6.49
N TYR A 117 26.62 -25.22 -5.38
CA TYR A 117 25.30 -25.83 -5.16
C TYR A 117 24.12 -24.85 -5.04
N TYR A 118 24.36 -23.54 -4.98
CA TYR A 118 23.27 -22.59 -4.72
C TYR A 118 22.29 -22.41 -5.90
N PHE A 119 22.74 -22.68 -7.13
CA PHE A 119 21.92 -22.48 -8.33
C PHE A 119 20.91 -23.60 -8.60
N SER A 120 21.20 -24.84 -8.18
CA SER A 120 20.29 -25.97 -8.41
C SER A 120 19.01 -25.88 -7.57
N LYS A 121 19.03 -25.14 -6.45
CA LYS A 121 17.93 -25.08 -5.48
C LYS A 121 16.88 -24.01 -5.80
N PHE A 122 17.18 -23.02 -6.65
CA PHE A 122 16.26 -21.92 -6.97
C PHE A 122 16.08 -21.65 -8.49
N PRO A 123 15.69 -22.64 -9.30
CA PRO A 123 15.71 -22.54 -10.76
C PRO A 123 14.66 -21.56 -11.34
N SER A 124 13.36 -21.68 -11.06
CA SER A 124 12.29 -21.01 -11.85
C SER A 124 12.44 -19.50 -12.02
N SER A 125 12.48 -18.77 -10.91
CA SER A 125 12.39 -17.30 -10.99
C SER A 125 13.67 -16.65 -11.56
N PHE A 126 14.79 -17.37 -11.46
CA PHE A 126 16.07 -16.98 -12.03
C PHE A 126 16.13 -17.32 -13.52
N TYR A 127 15.73 -18.54 -13.89
CA TYR A 127 15.70 -19.00 -15.28
C TYR A 127 14.80 -18.13 -16.16
N ALA A 128 13.63 -17.73 -15.65
CA ALA A 128 12.73 -16.83 -16.39
C ALA A 128 13.34 -15.45 -16.65
N THR A 129 14.00 -14.87 -15.64
CA THR A 129 14.65 -13.55 -15.76
C THR A 129 15.87 -13.63 -16.69
N TYR A 130 16.65 -14.70 -16.59
CA TYR A 130 17.78 -15.00 -17.46
C TYR A 130 17.34 -15.20 -18.90
N ASN A 131 16.28 -15.99 -19.16
CA ASN A 131 15.74 -16.20 -20.50
C ASN A 131 15.23 -14.91 -21.14
N LEU A 132 14.58 -14.04 -20.35
CA LEU A 132 14.19 -12.69 -20.79
C LEU A 132 15.41 -11.86 -21.21
N LEU A 133 16.44 -11.79 -20.37
CA LEU A 133 17.67 -11.03 -20.69
C LEU A 133 18.45 -11.61 -21.88
N LYS A 134 18.44 -12.94 -22.02
CA LYS A 134 19.01 -13.65 -23.17
C LYS A 134 18.25 -13.32 -24.46
N MET A 135 16.92 -13.20 -24.41
CA MET A 135 16.12 -12.75 -25.57
C MET A 135 16.51 -11.33 -26.03
N PHE A 136 16.92 -10.46 -25.11
CA PHE A 136 17.39 -9.12 -25.45
C PHE A 136 18.85 -9.05 -25.94
N LYS A 137 19.55 -10.19 -26.08
CA LYS A 137 20.97 -10.27 -26.48
C LYS A 137 21.91 -9.37 -25.66
N LEU A 138 21.52 -9.01 -24.43
CA LEU A 138 22.28 -8.06 -23.59
C LEU A 138 23.55 -8.65 -22.97
N PHE A 139 23.75 -9.96 -23.05
CA PHE A 139 24.91 -10.65 -22.48
C PHE A 139 25.54 -11.61 -23.49
N GLU A 140 26.62 -11.17 -24.12
CA GLU A 140 27.54 -11.98 -24.91
C GLU A 140 28.86 -12.13 -24.13
N THR A 141 28.80 -12.78 -22.96
CA THR A 141 29.95 -12.88 -22.05
C THR A 141 30.58 -14.27 -22.09
N ARG A 142 31.91 -14.30 -22.29
CA ARG A 142 32.78 -15.51 -22.26
C ARG A 142 32.79 -16.26 -20.91
N ASN A 143 32.16 -15.71 -19.87
CA ASN A 143 32.14 -16.28 -18.53
C ASN A 143 30.69 -16.38 -18.00
N ILE A 144 30.00 -17.44 -18.42
CA ILE A 144 28.58 -17.69 -18.14
C ILE A 144 28.32 -17.79 -16.63
N GLU A 145 29.19 -18.48 -15.89
CA GLU A 145 29.02 -18.73 -14.45
C GLU A 145 29.03 -17.43 -13.62
N GLN A 146 29.98 -16.53 -13.91
CA GLN A 146 30.06 -15.25 -13.21
C GLN A 146 28.87 -14.34 -13.55
N THR A 147 28.38 -14.40 -14.79
CA THR A 147 27.23 -13.64 -15.25
C THR A 147 25.94 -14.09 -14.55
N GLU A 148 25.76 -15.40 -14.37
CA GLU A 148 24.61 -15.94 -13.65
C GLU A 148 24.59 -15.52 -12.18
N LYS A 149 25.76 -15.54 -11.51
CA LYS A 149 25.94 -15.04 -10.13
C LYS A 149 25.51 -13.60 -9.97
N VAL A 150 26.06 -12.72 -10.80
CA VAL A 150 25.74 -11.28 -10.77
C VAL A 150 24.25 -11.07 -11.01
N LEU A 151 23.67 -11.73 -12.01
CA LEU A 151 22.26 -11.57 -12.34
C LEU A 151 21.34 -12.03 -11.20
N ALA A 152 21.69 -13.11 -10.50
CA ALA A 152 20.87 -13.65 -9.43
C ALA A 152 20.77 -12.67 -8.26
N ILE A 153 21.88 -12.01 -7.94
CA ILE A 153 21.95 -10.99 -6.90
C ILE A 153 21.17 -9.76 -7.32
N LEU A 154 21.39 -9.25 -8.53
CA LEU A 154 20.68 -8.08 -9.05
C LEU A 154 19.16 -8.30 -9.07
N THR A 155 18.72 -9.51 -9.44
CA THR A 155 17.30 -9.87 -9.43
C THR A 155 16.73 -9.90 -8.01
N ARG A 156 17.47 -10.42 -7.02
CA ARG A 156 17.02 -10.43 -5.62
C ARG A 156 17.02 -9.02 -5.00
N LEU A 157 18.06 -8.22 -5.27
CA LEU A 157 18.15 -6.84 -4.81
C LEU A 157 17.05 -5.96 -5.41
N SER A 158 16.78 -6.09 -6.71
CA SER A 158 15.68 -5.35 -7.34
C SER A 158 14.33 -5.73 -6.75
N ARG A 159 14.07 -7.02 -6.49
CA ARG A 159 12.86 -7.47 -5.76
C ARG A 159 12.77 -6.86 -4.38
N LEU A 160 13.88 -6.79 -3.64
CA LEU A 160 13.91 -6.17 -2.30
C LEU A 160 13.56 -4.68 -2.38
N VAL A 161 14.15 -3.94 -3.32
CA VAL A 161 13.88 -2.51 -3.52
C VAL A 161 12.42 -2.27 -3.90
N VAL A 162 11.88 -3.04 -4.84
CA VAL A 162 10.48 -2.96 -5.27
C VAL A 162 9.54 -3.26 -4.10
N ALA A 163 9.83 -4.31 -3.33
CA ALA A 163 9.06 -4.64 -2.15
C ALA A 163 9.08 -3.48 -1.14
N ILE A 164 10.26 -2.93 -0.79
CA ILE A 164 10.41 -1.81 0.16
C ILE A 164 9.55 -0.62 -0.28
N TYR A 165 9.61 -0.31 -1.59
CA TYR A 165 8.82 0.74 -2.19
C TYR A 165 7.32 0.46 -2.07
N PHE A 166 6.85 -0.73 -2.45
CA PHE A 166 5.43 -1.09 -2.36
C PHE A 166 4.92 -1.03 -0.91
N PHE A 167 5.68 -1.59 0.03
CA PHE A 167 5.36 -1.54 1.44
C PHE A 167 5.22 -0.10 1.94
N LYS A 168 6.16 0.77 1.59
CA LYS A 168 6.11 2.19 1.96
C LYS A 168 4.85 2.88 1.41
N VAL A 169 4.50 2.64 0.15
CA VAL A 169 3.31 3.26 -0.45
C VAL A 169 2.03 2.74 0.20
N ILE A 170 1.89 1.43 0.42
CA ILE A 170 0.69 0.87 1.06
C ILE A 170 0.60 1.28 2.54
N LEU A 171 1.72 1.37 3.25
CA LEU A 171 1.76 1.88 4.62
C LEU A 171 1.30 3.35 4.67
N ASN A 172 1.79 4.18 3.75
CA ASN A 172 1.35 5.57 3.65
C ASN A 172 -0.14 5.67 3.33
N PHE A 173 -0.67 4.82 2.45
CA PHE A 173 -2.10 4.73 2.16
C PHE A 173 -2.92 4.32 3.40
N PHE A 174 -2.47 3.33 4.15
CA PHE A 174 -3.11 2.89 5.40
C PHE A 174 -3.15 4.02 6.44
N LEU A 175 -2.02 4.69 6.67
CA LEU A 175 -1.93 5.83 7.59
C LEU A 175 -2.81 7.00 7.14
N PHE A 176 -2.88 7.23 5.82
CA PHE A 176 -3.76 8.24 5.24
C PHE A 176 -5.23 7.94 5.57
N LEU A 177 -5.71 6.72 5.30
CA LEU A 177 -7.09 6.33 5.60
C LEU A 177 -7.41 6.40 7.10
N LYS A 178 -6.47 5.99 7.96
CA LYS A 178 -6.63 6.08 9.42
C LYS A 178 -6.84 7.53 9.87
N ARG A 179 -6.01 8.46 9.39
CA ARG A 179 -6.13 9.90 9.72
C ARG A 179 -7.46 10.48 9.22
N ARG A 180 -7.89 10.09 8.01
CA ARG A 180 -9.18 10.53 7.44
C ARG A 180 -10.36 10.04 8.30
N TYR A 181 -10.34 8.79 8.73
CA TYR A 181 -11.35 8.24 9.62
C TYR A 181 -11.42 8.97 10.97
N GLU A 182 -10.27 9.24 11.60
CA GLU A 182 -10.20 10.00 12.85
C GLU A 182 -10.72 11.43 12.70
N ALA A 183 -10.39 12.11 11.60
CA ALA A 183 -10.90 13.43 11.28
C ALA A 183 -12.43 13.42 11.14
N ASN A 184 -12.98 12.52 10.32
CA ASN A 184 -14.42 12.38 10.12
C ASN A 184 -15.17 12.10 11.43
N ARG A 185 -14.62 11.24 12.28
CA ARG A 185 -15.19 10.96 13.62
C ARG A 185 -15.21 12.21 14.50
N LYS A 186 -14.15 13.02 14.46
CA LYS A 186 -14.06 14.29 15.20
C LYS A 186 -15.09 15.30 14.70
N TYR A 187 -15.24 15.45 13.37
CA TYR A 187 -16.26 16.32 12.76
C TYR A 187 -17.68 15.88 13.10
N ALA A 188 -17.97 14.57 13.03
CA ALA A 188 -19.28 14.04 13.41
C ALA A 188 -19.66 14.45 14.84
N ARG A 189 -18.72 14.30 15.80
CA ARG A 189 -18.94 14.73 17.18
C ARG A 189 -19.19 16.23 17.32
N TYR A 190 -18.44 17.07 16.60
CA TYR A 190 -18.68 18.51 16.62
C TYR A 190 -20.03 18.88 16.02
N SER A 191 -20.44 18.24 14.93
CA SER A 191 -21.74 18.50 14.31
C SER A 191 -22.91 18.10 15.22
N MET A 192 -22.77 17.03 16.00
CA MET A 192 -23.76 16.60 16.99
C MET A 192 -23.86 17.60 18.14
N ARG A 193 -22.72 18.04 18.71
CA ARG A 193 -22.71 19.06 19.77
C ARG A 193 -23.31 20.39 19.32
N ALA A 194 -22.96 20.85 18.11
CA ALA A 194 -23.52 22.08 17.56
C ALA A 194 -25.05 21.99 17.35
N ARG A 195 -25.57 20.80 17.02
CA ARG A 195 -27.02 20.58 16.94
C ARG A 195 -27.68 20.61 18.32
N GLU A 196 -27.04 20.02 19.33
CA GLU A 196 -27.51 20.05 20.72
C GLU A 196 -27.53 21.48 21.29
N GLU A 197 -26.47 22.25 21.06
CA GLU A 197 -26.38 23.67 21.46
C GLU A 197 -27.44 24.53 20.78
N ARG A 198 -27.72 24.31 19.49
CA ARG A 198 -28.81 25.03 18.80
C ARG A 198 -30.17 24.69 19.40
N LYS A 199 -30.42 23.41 19.72
CA LYS A 199 -31.67 22.98 20.37
C LYS A 199 -31.82 23.61 21.74
N SER A 200 -30.74 23.69 22.54
CA SER A 200 -30.80 24.29 23.87
C SER A 200 -31.06 25.80 23.81
N VAL A 201 -30.46 26.51 22.86
CA VAL A 201 -30.74 27.95 22.63
C VAL A 201 -32.18 28.18 22.17
N MET A 202 -32.72 27.34 21.28
CA MET A 202 -34.12 27.45 20.84
C MET A 202 -35.12 27.14 21.96
N SER A 203 -34.84 26.16 22.83
CA SER A 203 -35.69 25.88 24.00
C SER A 203 -35.58 26.92 25.10
N ALA A 204 -34.44 27.60 25.20
CA ALA A 204 -34.20 28.64 26.21
C ALA A 204 -34.68 30.02 25.78
N SER A 205 -35.03 30.22 24.51
CA SER A 205 -35.64 31.48 24.07
C SER A 205 -37.09 31.49 24.58
N PRO A 206 -37.42 32.28 25.62
CA PRO A 206 -38.80 32.38 26.08
C PRO A 206 -39.66 32.84 24.91
N ALA A 207 -40.90 32.36 24.85
CA ALA A 207 -41.92 32.79 23.91
C ALA A 207 -42.33 34.26 24.17
N SER A 208 -41.37 35.18 24.13
CA SER A 208 -41.57 36.63 24.19
C SER A 208 -42.00 37.13 22.81
N ALA A 209 -43.13 36.60 22.32
CA ALA A 209 -43.81 37.13 21.16
C ALA A 209 -45.32 37.01 21.37
N SER A 210 -45.98 38.18 21.37
CA SER A 210 -47.43 38.42 21.32
C SER A 210 -48.22 38.36 22.63
N THR A 211 -48.04 39.40 23.45
CA THR A 211 -49.21 40.16 23.91
C THR A 211 -49.03 41.59 23.40
N ILE A 212 -49.39 41.83 22.14
CA ILE A 212 -49.71 43.18 21.67
C ILE A 212 -51.22 43.30 21.87
N VAL A 213 -51.62 44.02 22.91
CA VAL A 213 -52.99 44.50 23.15
C VAL A 213 -52.99 45.99 22.86
#